data_AF-A0A7Y9H0K4-F1
#
_entry.id   AF-A0A7Y9H0K4-F1
#
_cell.length_a   1.000
_cell.length_b   1.000
_cell.length_c   1.000
_cell.angle_alpha   90.00
_cell.angle_beta   90.00
_cell.angle_gamma   90.00
#
_symmetry.space_group_name_H-M   'P 1'
#
loop_
_entity.id
_entity.type
_entity.pdbx_description
1 polymer ?
#
loop_
_entity_poly.entity_id
_entity_poly.type
_entity_poly.pdbx_seq_one_letter_code
_entity_poly.pdbx_strand_id
1 'polypeptide(L)'
;MSTLIDPSSTQRPSRRSVTRAAAWTVPVVAVAATAPAYAASPCDSRAGTVDWANGSRFSRASASSATYTIPDPDGSGPGEALTLTISTTFLGSNTQLGDQGYNSGNGVRINDNLRTTTGVGGSGAGATSLQLHQSPRRDGDKVDTWTTTSNKSITTFTFSREVTGLTFTIRDIDSAFRDFWDGIALAGAAFTSSRANASYVSGTGALTDPFRSSSNNLGVGDGSTDGNVAITMPTVTSFEFHYWNLSSTGSSADGDQKVFLSGLSFDYKPC
;
A
#
# COMPACT_ATOMS: atom_id res chain seq x y z
N MET A 1 -83.14 -98.17 37.43
CA MET A 1 -83.53 -96.84 37.95
C MET A 1 -82.30 -95.94 37.81
N SER A 2 -82.31 -95.01 36.84
CA SER A 2 -82.48 -93.54 37.02
C SER A 2 -81.41 -92.92 37.93
N THR A 3 -80.66 -91.87 37.62
CA THR A 3 -80.90 -90.62 36.84
C THR A 3 -79.55 -89.87 36.76
N LEU A 4 -79.09 -89.36 35.61
CA LEU A 4 -79.15 -87.98 35.07
C LEU A 4 -78.37 -86.84 35.78
N ILE A 5 -77.44 -86.24 34.99
CA ILE A 5 -77.12 -84.81 34.75
C ILE A 5 -76.10 -84.02 35.64
N ASP A 6 -75.15 -83.42 34.91
CA ASP A 6 -74.07 -82.43 35.16
C ASP A 6 -74.56 -81.04 35.65
N PRO A 7 -73.71 -80.19 36.29
CA PRO A 7 -73.22 -79.03 35.54
C PRO A 7 -71.80 -78.51 35.89
N SER A 8 -71.07 -78.15 34.84
CA SER A 8 -70.13 -77.03 34.63
C SER A 8 -69.74 -76.08 35.79
N SER A 9 -68.44 -75.72 35.81
CA SER A 9 -67.80 -74.40 36.11
C SER A 9 -66.51 -74.63 36.93
N THR A 10 -65.41 -73.89 36.90
CA THR A 10 -65.05 -72.59 36.33
C THR A 10 -63.53 -72.60 36.12
N GLN A 11 -63.06 -72.09 35.00
CA GLN A 11 -61.65 -71.91 34.64
C GLN A 11 -61.01 -70.77 35.47
N ARG A 12 -59.79 -70.93 36.03
CA ARG A 12 -58.83 -69.81 36.22
C ARG A 12 -57.35 -70.28 36.24
N PRO A 13 -56.61 -70.08 35.14
CA PRO A 13 -55.17 -69.80 35.24
C PRO A 13 -54.86 -68.30 35.07
N SER A 14 -53.81 -67.90 35.79
CA SER A 14 -53.36 -66.55 36.11
C SER A 14 -53.00 -65.64 34.92
N ARG A 15 -53.14 -64.33 35.16
CA ARG A 15 -52.56 -63.24 34.37
C ARG A 15 -51.04 -63.41 34.26
N ARG A 16 -50.55 -63.98 33.15
CA ARG A 16 -49.17 -63.85 32.71
C ARG A 16 -49.14 -62.84 31.57
N SER A 17 -48.85 -61.59 31.90
CA SER A 17 -48.52 -60.58 30.89
C SER A 17 -47.18 -60.96 30.25
N VAL A 18 -47.22 -61.36 28.97
CA VAL A 18 -46.02 -61.54 28.15
C VAL A 18 -45.77 -60.21 27.45
N THR A 19 -44.79 -59.45 27.94
CA THR A 19 -44.31 -58.25 27.24
C THR A 19 -43.45 -58.71 26.06
N ARG A 20 -43.97 -58.63 24.83
CA ARG A 20 -43.16 -58.74 23.61
C ARG A 20 -42.68 -57.34 23.25
N ALA A 21 -41.39 -57.07 23.46
CA ALA A 21 -40.73 -55.95 22.82
C ALA A 21 -40.25 -56.40 21.43
N ALA A 22 -40.78 -55.79 20.38
CA ALA A 22 -40.20 -55.91 19.05
C ALA A 22 -39.07 -54.86 18.96
N ALA A 23 -37.82 -55.31 18.89
CA ALA A 23 -36.70 -54.44 18.55
C ALA A 23 -36.67 -54.31 17.02
N TRP A 24 -37.12 -53.18 16.50
CA TRP A 24 -37.00 -52.86 15.08
C TRP A 24 -35.61 -52.28 14.87
N THR A 25 -34.75 -53.00 14.16
CA THR A 25 -33.46 -52.49 13.70
C THR A 25 -33.69 -51.48 12.58
N VAL A 26 -33.43 -50.19 12.87
CA VAL A 26 -33.41 -49.15 11.84
C VAL A 26 -32.07 -49.23 11.11
N PRO A 27 -32.02 -49.25 9.77
CA PRO A 27 -30.75 -49.23 9.04
C PRO A 27 -30.03 -47.91 9.32
N VAL A 28 -28.84 -48.01 9.93
CA VAL A 28 -27.92 -46.88 10.04
C VAL A 28 -27.31 -46.67 8.66
N VAL A 29 -27.77 -45.65 7.95
CA VAL A 29 -27.08 -45.14 6.76
C VAL A 29 -25.93 -44.27 7.27
N ALA A 30 -24.73 -44.85 7.34
CA ALA A 30 -23.52 -44.08 7.57
C ALA A 30 -23.18 -43.34 6.27
N VAL A 31 -23.53 -42.05 6.20
CA VAL A 31 -23.07 -41.18 5.11
C VAL A 31 -21.60 -40.90 5.38
N ALA A 32 -20.71 -41.51 4.61
CA ALA A 32 -19.33 -41.07 4.51
C ALA A 32 -19.36 -39.68 3.86
N ALA A 33 -19.48 -38.63 4.68
CA ALA A 33 -19.21 -37.29 4.22
C ALA A 33 -17.73 -37.27 3.82
N THR A 34 -17.46 -37.19 2.52
CA THR A 34 -16.15 -36.74 2.06
C THR A 34 -15.94 -35.39 2.73
N ALA A 35 -15.06 -35.33 3.74
CA ALA A 35 -14.61 -34.07 4.29
C ALA A 35 -14.28 -33.19 3.09
N PRO A 36 -14.83 -31.96 2.99
CA PRO A 36 -14.44 -31.05 1.93
C PRO A 36 -12.92 -31.08 1.92
N ALA A 37 -12.33 -31.49 0.80
CA ALA A 37 -10.94 -31.16 0.57
C ALA A 37 -10.95 -29.64 0.71
N TYR A 38 -10.48 -29.13 1.86
CA TYR A 38 -10.14 -27.74 2.00
C TYR A 38 -9.23 -27.54 0.80
N ALA A 39 -9.76 -26.86 -0.21
CA ALA A 39 -8.95 -26.34 -1.28
C ALA A 39 -7.98 -25.43 -0.54
N ALA A 40 -6.80 -25.96 -0.20
CA ALA A 40 -5.65 -25.16 0.15
C ALA A 40 -5.46 -24.31 -1.09
N SER A 41 -6.09 -23.15 -1.06
CA SER A 41 -6.04 -22.21 -2.16
C SER A 41 -4.56 -21.88 -2.30
N PRO A 42 -3.95 -22.07 -3.48
CA PRO A 42 -2.55 -21.70 -3.69
C PRO A 42 -2.31 -20.18 -3.51
N CYS A 43 -3.36 -19.41 -3.22
CA CYS A 43 -3.35 -17.98 -2.93
C CYS A 43 -2.99 -17.67 -1.46
N ASP A 44 -2.09 -18.45 -0.87
CA ASP A 44 -1.52 -18.09 0.43
C ASP A 44 -0.84 -16.73 0.32
N SER A 45 -0.96 -15.94 1.39
CA SER A 45 -0.34 -14.64 1.46
C SER A 45 1.19 -14.78 1.38
N ARG A 46 1.82 -13.94 0.57
CA ARG A 46 3.26 -13.89 0.34
C ARG A 46 3.78 -12.50 0.65
N ALA A 47 4.95 -12.44 1.27
CA ALA A 47 5.68 -11.19 1.43
C ALA A 47 6.18 -10.69 0.06
N GLY A 48 5.97 -9.41 -0.20
CA GLY A 48 6.46 -8.69 -1.36
C GLY A 48 7.30 -7.49 -0.96
N THR A 49 8.36 -7.24 -1.73
CA THR A 49 9.23 -6.08 -1.55
C THR A 49 9.54 -5.39 -2.86
N VAL A 50 9.49 -4.06 -2.84
CA VAL A 50 10.03 -3.22 -3.91
C VAL A 50 11.39 -2.70 -3.49
N ASP A 51 12.43 -3.23 -4.13
CA ASP A 51 13.81 -2.76 -3.99
C ASP A 51 14.19 -1.97 -5.23
N TRP A 52 14.28 -0.65 -5.08
CA TRP A 52 14.60 0.26 -6.17
C TRP A 52 16.00 0.02 -6.77
N ALA A 53 16.90 -0.69 -6.08
CA ALA A 53 18.21 -1.06 -6.62
C ALA A 53 18.11 -2.15 -7.71
N ASN A 54 17.00 -2.89 -7.77
CA ASN A 54 16.86 -4.03 -8.66
C ASN A 54 16.49 -3.59 -10.08
N GLY A 55 17.50 -3.28 -10.90
CA GLY A 55 17.33 -2.88 -12.30
C GLY A 55 16.73 -3.93 -13.24
N SER A 56 16.60 -5.19 -12.80
CA SER A 56 15.88 -6.22 -13.57
C SER A 56 14.36 -6.19 -13.34
N ARG A 57 13.92 -5.60 -12.22
CA ARG A 57 12.52 -5.50 -11.83
C ARG A 57 11.97 -4.09 -11.99
N PHE A 58 12.80 -3.08 -11.72
CA PHE A 58 12.47 -1.68 -11.90
C PHE A 58 12.78 -1.21 -13.32
N SER A 59 11.79 -0.67 -14.02
CA SER A 59 11.95 -0.08 -15.35
C SER A 59 11.36 1.32 -15.39
N ARG A 60 12.22 2.32 -15.53
CA ARG A 60 11.80 3.71 -15.75
C ARG A 60 11.64 3.94 -17.26
N ALA A 61 10.40 3.98 -17.73
CA ALA A 61 10.11 4.24 -19.14
C ALA A 61 10.28 5.72 -19.51
N SER A 62 9.94 6.63 -18.60
CA SER A 62 10.09 8.07 -18.79
C SER A 62 10.22 8.80 -17.45
N ALA A 63 10.32 10.13 -17.50
CA ALA A 63 10.24 10.94 -16.29
C ALA A 63 8.90 10.85 -15.57
N SER A 64 7.83 10.47 -16.26
CA SER A 64 6.48 10.43 -15.68
C SER A 64 5.92 9.01 -15.61
N SER A 65 6.69 7.99 -15.97
CA SER A 65 6.24 6.60 -15.92
C SER A 65 7.35 5.61 -15.58
N ALA A 66 7.06 4.71 -14.64
CA ALA A 66 7.91 3.59 -14.30
C ALA A 66 7.05 2.37 -13.90
N THR A 67 7.66 1.19 -13.96
CA THR A 67 7.06 -0.05 -13.46
C THR A 67 8.04 -0.77 -12.55
N TYR A 68 7.51 -1.54 -11.62
CA TYR A 68 8.25 -2.54 -10.87
C TYR A 68 7.50 -3.87 -10.89
N THR A 69 8.16 -4.94 -11.29
CA THR A 69 7.54 -6.27 -11.37
C THR A 69 8.14 -7.22 -10.34
N ILE A 70 7.29 -7.77 -9.48
CA ILE A 70 7.61 -8.95 -8.68
C ILE A 70 7.22 -10.17 -9.51
N PRO A 71 8.18 -11.04 -9.87
CA PRO A 71 7.89 -12.20 -10.70
C PRO A 71 6.89 -13.13 -10.00
N ASP A 72 6.19 -13.93 -10.80
CA ASP A 72 5.37 -15.02 -10.27
C ASP A 72 6.24 -15.91 -9.35
N PRO A 73 5.86 -16.09 -8.07
CA PRO A 73 6.62 -16.92 -7.14
C PRO A 73 6.72 -18.38 -7.58
N ASP A 74 5.77 -18.87 -8.38
CA ASP A 74 5.71 -20.28 -8.79
C ASP A 74 6.26 -20.52 -10.21
N GLY A 75 6.56 -19.44 -10.96
CA GLY A 75 7.11 -19.44 -12.32
C GLY A 75 6.15 -19.94 -13.40
N SER A 76 5.62 -21.15 -13.25
CA SER A 76 4.63 -21.78 -14.14
C SER A 76 3.41 -22.33 -13.38
N GLY A 77 3.22 -21.87 -12.14
CA GLY A 77 2.13 -22.30 -11.27
C GLY A 77 0.84 -21.50 -11.50
N PRO A 78 -0.13 -21.62 -10.57
CA PRO A 78 -1.34 -20.80 -10.59
C PRO A 78 -1.11 -19.36 -10.12
N GLY A 79 0.07 -19.06 -9.56
CA GLY A 79 0.46 -17.72 -9.20
C GLY A 79 0.64 -16.82 -10.42
N GLU A 80 0.43 -15.53 -10.20
CA GLU A 80 0.67 -14.50 -11.19
C GLU A 80 1.62 -13.45 -10.64
N ALA A 81 2.44 -12.88 -11.52
CA ALA A 81 3.30 -11.74 -11.19
C ALA A 81 2.48 -10.57 -10.63
N LEU A 82 3.08 -9.82 -9.71
CA LEU A 82 2.54 -8.54 -9.22
C LEU A 82 3.29 -7.41 -9.92
N THR A 83 2.55 -6.45 -10.47
CA THR A 83 3.15 -5.26 -11.09
C THR A 83 2.70 -4.02 -10.35
N LEU A 84 3.66 -3.19 -9.95
CA LEU A 84 3.45 -1.82 -9.51
C LEU A 84 3.71 -0.89 -10.69
N THR A 85 2.69 -0.13 -11.09
CA THR A 85 2.80 0.95 -12.07
C THR A 85 2.86 2.29 -11.35
N ILE A 86 3.78 3.16 -11.78
CA ILE A 86 3.98 4.49 -11.22
C ILE A 86 3.78 5.49 -12.35
N SER A 87 2.89 6.44 -12.16
CA SER A 87 2.56 7.44 -13.18
C SER A 87 2.38 8.82 -12.57
N THR A 88 3.10 9.82 -13.06
CA THR A 88 2.78 11.23 -12.74
C THR A 88 1.57 11.65 -13.58
N THR A 89 0.42 11.78 -12.92
CA THR A 89 -0.91 11.99 -13.53
C THR A 89 -1.33 13.45 -13.57
N PHE A 90 -0.69 14.32 -12.79
CA PHE A 90 -0.97 15.75 -12.75
C PHE A 90 0.30 16.57 -12.56
N LEU A 91 0.36 17.70 -13.25
CA LEU A 91 1.32 18.78 -13.02
C LEU A 91 0.55 20.10 -12.93
N GLY A 92 0.84 20.86 -11.90
CA GLY A 92 0.36 22.22 -11.74
C GLY A 92 0.79 23.14 -12.87
N SER A 93 0.08 24.25 -13.03
CA SER A 93 0.34 25.25 -14.08
C SER A 93 1.76 25.82 -14.03
N ASN A 94 2.37 25.90 -12.85
CA ASN A 94 3.75 26.31 -12.62
C ASN A 94 4.63 25.14 -12.17
N THR A 95 4.32 23.89 -12.53
CA THR A 95 5.15 22.72 -12.18
C THR A 95 5.71 22.07 -13.44
N GLN A 96 6.94 21.56 -13.33
CA GLN A 96 7.55 20.65 -14.28
C GLN A 96 8.35 19.58 -13.54
N LEU A 97 8.65 18.47 -14.23
CA LEU A 97 9.52 17.42 -13.71
C LEU A 97 10.99 17.73 -14.05
N GLY A 98 11.90 17.47 -13.12
CA GLY A 98 13.31 17.78 -13.28
C GLY A 98 13.68 19.24 -12.99
N ASP A 99 14.94 19.59 -13.25
CA ASP A 99 15.52 20.92 -12.94
C ASP A 99 14.75 22.09 -13.59
N GLN A 100 14.87 23.26 -12.97
CA GLN A 100 14.16 24.51 -13.30
C GLN A 100 14.51 25.21 -14.63
N GLY A 101 15.07 24.48 -15.57
CA GLY A 101 15.16 24.96 -16.94
C GLY A 101 15.54 23.86 -17.89
N TYR A 102 15.13 22.63 -17.57
CA TYR A 102 15.21 21.48 -18.47
C TYR A 102 14.73 21.84 -19.90
N ASN A 103 13.79 22.78 -20.02
CA ASN A 103 13.26 23.30 -21.28
C ASN A 103 14.04 24.50 -21.89
N SER A 104 15.16 24.95 -21.29
CA SER A 104 15.89 26.17 -21.67
C SER A 104 17.11 25.94 -22.59
N GLY A 105 17.34 24.71 -23.07
CA GLY A 105 18.30 24.41 -24.14
C GLY A 105 19.79 24.61 -23.84
N ASN A 106 20.19 24.89 -22.58
CA ASN A 106 21.56 25.28 -22.24
C ASN A 106 22.20 24.32 -21.21
N GLY A 107 22.84 23.25 -21.69
CA GLY A 107 23.71 22.35 -20.89
C GLY A 107 22.97 21.38 -19.95
N VAL A 108 23.64 20.31 -19.51
CA VAL A 108 23.08 19.08 -18.91
C VAL A 108 22.14 19.36 -17.73
N ARG A 109 20.85 19.43 -18.02
CA ARG A 109 19.78 19.48 -17.02
C ARG A 109 19.11 18.13 -16.94
N ILE A 110 18.93 17.64 -15.73
CA ILE A 110 18.64 16.23 -15.49
C ILE A 110 17.23 16.09 -14.94
N ASN A 111 16.36 15.43 -15.71
CA ASN A 111 15.11 14.97 -15.13
C ASN A 111 15.34 13.66 -14.36
N ASP A 112 15.59 13.79 -13.06
CA ASP A 112 15.72 12.66 -12.13
C ASP A 112 14.37 12.15 -11.60
N ASN A 113 13.22 12.66 -12.05
CA ASN A 113 11.93 12.15 -11.57
C ASN A 113 11.80 10.67 -11.90
N LEU A 114 11.42 9.87 -10.92
CA LEU A 114 11.38 8.41 -10.96
C LEU A 114 12.73 7.72 -11.20
N ARG A 115 13.86 8.41 -11.02
CA ARG A 115 15.16 7.75 -10.92
C ARG A 115 15.39 7.24 -9.51
N THR A 116 16.45 6.46 -9.35
CA THR A 116 16.84 5.90 -8.07
C THR A 116 18.11 6.59 -7.56
N THR A 117 18.28 6.68 -6.25
CA THR A 117 19.48 7.23 -5.60
C THR A 117 19.76 6.51 -4.29
N THR A 118 20.94 6.73 -3.70
CA THR A 118 21.34 6.17 -2.40
C THR A 118 21.74 7.28 -1.44
N GLY A 119 21.78 6.99 -0.14
CA GLY A 119 22.36 7.91 0.85
C GLY A 119 21.46 9.06 1.32
N VAL A 120 20.16 9.03 1.00
CA VAL A 120 19.19 10.09 1.35
C VAL A 120 18.28 9.68 2.50
N GLY A 121 17.93 10.63 3.36
CA GLY A 121 17.10 10.44 4.56
C GLY A 121 17.75 9.53 5.61
N GLY A 122 19.08 9.59 5.76
CA GLY A 122 19.82 8.84 6.79
C GLY A 122 19.85 7.32 6.58
N SER A 123 19.61 6.85 5.36
CA SER A 123 19.50 5.42 5.08
C SER A 123 20.81 4.67 4.91
N GLY A 124 21.93 5.38 5.00
CA GLY A 124 23.26 4.86 4.65
C GLY A 124 23.43 4.63 3.15
N ALA A 125 24.65 4.29 2.74
CA ALA A 125 25.06 4.17 1.34
C ALA A 125 24.43 2.96 0.60
N GLY A 126 23.85 1.99 1.31
CA GLY A 126 23.33 0.75 0.71
C GLY A 126 21.83 0.76 0.38
N ALA A 127 21.06 1.70 0.92
CA ALA A 127 19.61 1.74 0.71
C ALA A 127 19.25 2.66 -0.45
N THR A 128 18.61 2.10 -1.47
CA THR A 128 18.16 2.83 -2.65
C THR A 128 16.76 3.40 -2.45
N SER A 129 16.55 4.64 -2.86
CA SER A 129 15.28 5.34 -2.84
C SER A 129 14.82 5.71 -4.24
N LEU A 130 13.50 5.77 -4.44
CA LEU A 130 12.88 6.39 -5.62
C LEU A 130 12.83 7.91 -5.42
N GLN A 131 13.24 8.67 -6.43
CA GLN A 131 13.23 10.14 -6.42
C GLN A 131 11.93 10.67 -7.03
N LEU A 132 11.25 11.56 -6.33
CA LEU A 132 10.22 12.43 -6.90
C LEU A 132 10.79 13.83 -7.03
N HIS A 133 11.04 14.25 -8.26
CA HIS A 133 11.80 15.45 -8.58
C HIS A 133 10.94 16.39 -9.42
N GLN A 134 10.67 17.57 -8.88
CA GLN A 134 9.96 18.63 -9.57
C GLN A 134 10.58 19.99 -9.31
N SER A 135 10.34 20.90 -10.24
CA SER A 135 10.68 22.30 -10.11
C SER A 135 9.52 23.18 -10.55
N PRO A 136 9.53 24.47 -10.20
CA PRO A 136 8.70 25.44 -10.86
C PRO A 136 9.05 25.57 -12.34
N ARG A 137 8.13 26.08 -13.15
CA ARG A 137 8.45 26.55 -14.51
C ARG A 137 9.05 27.94 -14.48
N ARG A 138 8.61 28.77 -13.53
CA ARG A 138 9.01 30.16 -13.32
C ARG A 138 9.01 30.48 -11.83
N ASP A 139 10.09 31.08 -11.34
CA ASP A 139 10.20 31.52 -9.94
C ASP A 139 9.17 32.57 -9.55
N GLY A 140 8.92 33.53 -10.44
CA GLY A 140 7.97 34.62 -10.19
C GLY A 140 6.53 34.13 -9.98
N ASP A 141 6.22 32.90 -10.41
CA ASP A 141 4.91 32.27 -10.29
C ASP A 141 4.84 31.27 -9.11
N LYS A 142 5.90 31.19 -8.27
CA LYS A 142 5.87 30.38 -7.03
C LYS A 142 4.83 30.96 -6.06
N VAL A 143 4.26 30.08 -5.25
CA VAL A 143 3.24 30.40 -4.25
C VAL A 143 3.57 29.71 -2.93
N ASP A 144 3.07 30.24 -1.82
CA ASP A 144 3.34 29.79 -0.45
C ASP A 144 2.09 29.30 0.29
N THR A 145 1.00 29.04 -0.44
CA THR A 145 -0.27 28.56 0.12
C THR A 145 -0.55 27.12 -0.26
N TRP A 146 -0.81 26.26 0.73
CA TRP A 146 -1.05 24.83 0.52
C TRP A 146 -2.34 24.49 -0.25
N THR A 147 -3.25 25.45 -0.39
CA THR A 147 -4.54 25.28 -1.08
C THR A 147 -4.42 25.36 -2.61
N THR A 148 -3.30 25.83 -3.14
CA THR A 148 -3.07 25.89 -4.59
C THR A 148 -2.64 24.54 -5.17
N THR A 149 -2.76 24.41 -6.48
CA THR A 149 -2.23 23.28 -7.25
C THR A 149 -1.17 23.71 -8.27
N SER A 150 -0.82 24.99 -8.36
CA SER A 150 0.12 25.51 -9.37
C SER A 150 1.53 24.89 -9.28
N ASN A 151 2.01 24.66 -8.05
CA ASN A 151 3.33 24.13 -7.73
C ASN A 151 3.24 22.71 -7.15
N LYS A 152 2.30 21.91 -7.68
CA LYS A 152 1.98 20.56 -7.24
C LYS A 152 2.11 19.55 -8.37
N SER A 153 2.65 18.38 -8.08
CA SER A 153 2.47 17.18 -8.90
C SER A 153 1.66 16.11 -8.16
N ILE A 154 1.04 15.21 -8.93
CA ILE A 154 0.45 13.98 -8.38
C ILE A 154 1.10 12.80 -9.09
N THR A 155 1.68 11.89 -8.30
CA THR A 155 2.18 10.60 -8.77
C THR A 155 1.34 9.49 -8.19
N THR A 156 0.69 8.72 -9.06
CA THR A 156 -0.16 7.59 -8.72
C THR A 156 0.65 6.30 -8.74
N PHE A 157 0.52 5.52 -7.67
CA PHE A 157 1.07 4.19 -7.53
C PHE A 157 -0.08 3.19 -7.63
N THR A 158 0.02 2.22 -8.52
CA THR A 158 -1.05 1.24 -8.76
C THR A 158 -0.48 -0.16 -8.83
N PHE A 159 -0.87 -1.00 -7.89
CA PHE A 159 -0.62 -2.43 -7.92
C PHE A 159 -1.65 -3.11 -8.85
N SER A 160 -1.22 -4.16 -9.56
CA SER A 160 -2.11 -4.95 -10.43
C SER A 160 -3.19 -5.72 -9.67
N ARG A 161 -3.06 -5.82 -8.34
CA ARG A 161 -4.05 -6.34 -7.39
C ARG A 161 -3.80 -5.74 -6.01
N GLU A 162 -4.74 -5.97 -5.10
CA GLU A 162 -4.64 -5.51 -3.72
C GLU A 162 -3.40 -6.07 -3.01
N VAL A 163 -2.71 -5.21 -2.26
CA VAL A 163 -1.67 -5.58 -1.29
C VAL A 163 -2.09 -5.15 0.10
N THR A 164 -1.59 -5.82 1.12
CA THR A 164 -1.91 -5.56 2.53
C THR A 164 -0.66 -5.20 3.33
N GLY A 165 -0.83 -4.38 4.37
CA GLY A 165 0.26 -4.00 5.26
C GLY A 165 1.40 -3.27 4.53
N LEU A 166 1.08 -2.46 3.51
CA LEU A 166 2.08 -1.71 2.76
C LEU A 166 2.77 -0.70 3.69
N THR A 167 4.10 -0.78 3.76
CA THR A 167 4.96 0.12 4.52
C THR A 167 6.06 0.70 3.65
N PHE A 168 6.37 1.98 3.89
CA PHE A 168 7.49 2.70 3.30
C PHE A 168 7.79 3.96 4.12
N THR A 169 8.88 4.64 3.80
CA THR A 169 9.27 5.92 4.38
C THR A 169 9.36 6.97 3.29
N ILE A 170 8.66 8.08 3.50
CA ILE A 170 8.89 9.33 2.79
C ILE A 170 10.09 10.00 3.45
N ARG A 171 11.03 10.51 2.66
CA ARG A 171 12.29 11.04 3.17
C ARG A 171 12.55 12.42 2.63
N ASP A 172 13.32 13.15 3.41
CA ASP A 172 13.87 14.47 3.07
C ASP A 172 12.79 15.51 2.82
N ILE A 173 11.82 15.61 3.74
CA ILE A 173 10.87 16.72 3.75
C ILE A 173 11.53 17.91 4.43
N ASP A 174 11.85 18.96 3.68
CA ASP A 174 12.51 20.13 4.23
C ASP A 174 12.14 21.45 3.53
N SER A 175 12.90 22.50 3.79
CA SER A 175 12.68 23.82 3.18
C SER A 175 13.95 24.67 3.20
N ALA A 176 14.07 25.56 2.22
CA ALA A 176 15.07 26.62 2.21
C ALA A 176 14.42 27.97 1.92
N PHE A 177 14.88 29.00 2.64
CA PHE A 177 14.29 30.33 2.54
C PHE A 177 14.28 30.84 1.10
N ARG A 178 13.11 31.24 0.62
CA ARG A 178 12.90 31.80 -0.73
C ARG A 178 13.23 30.85 -1.88
N ASP A 179 13.40 29.57 -1.59
CA ASP A 179 13.73 28.57 -2.60
C ASP A 179 12.59 27.57 -2.76
N PHE A 180 12.36 26.80 -1.72
CA PHE A 180 11.40 25.71 -1.71
C PHE A 180 10.89 25.42 -0.29
N TRP A 181 9.77 24.71 -0.24
CA TRP A 181 9.12 24.24 0.97
C TRP A 181 8.25 23.05 0.59
N ASP A 182 8.70 21.88 1.00
CA ASP A 182 8.04 20.64 0.64
C ASP A 182 6.72 20.46 1.39
N GLY A 183 5.72 20.01 0.65
CA GLY A 183 4.48 19.50 1.18
C GLY A 183 4.12 18.19 0.52
N ILE A 184 3.75 17.20 1.32
CA ILE A 184 3.40 15.88 0.83
C ILE A 184 2.09 15.44 1.46
N ALA A 185 1.14 15.03 0.63
CA ALA A 185 -0.07 14.37 1.08
C ALA A 185 -0.28 13.05 0.35
N LEU A 186 -0.94 12.12 1.02
CA LEU A 186 -1.36 10.85 0.46
C LEU A 186 -2.88 10.82 0.33
N ALA A 187 -3.37 10.26 -0.77
CA ALA A 187 -4.80 10.07 -1.02
C ALA A 187 -5.06 8.73 -1.71
N GLY A 188 -6.33 8.38 -1.92
CA GLY A 188 -6.75 7.15 -2.60
C GLY A 188 -6.74 5.89 -1.71
N ALA A 189 -6.01 5.89 -0.60
CA ALA A 189 -6.01 4.81 0.38
C ALA A 189 -5.91 5.34 1.82
N ALA A 190 -6.46 4.59 2.77
CA ALA A 190 -6.29 4.89 4.20
C ALA A 190 -4.86 4.58 4.63
N PHE A 191 -4.28 5.44 5.45
CA PHE A 191 -2.93 5.26 5.97
C PHE A 191 -2.82 5.73 7.43
N THR A 192 -1.79 5.25 8.10
CA THR A 192 -1.26 5.81 9.34
C THR A 192 0.17 6.26 9.10
N SER A 193 0.66 7.17 9.95
CA SER A 193 1.99 7.74 9.79
C SER A 193 2.69 7.97 11.12
N SER A 194 4.03 7.97 11.07
CA SER A 194 4.88 8.37 12.18
C SER A 194 6.03 9.23 11.66
N ARG A 195 6.17 10.44 12.19
CA ARG A 195 7.27 11.35 11.86
C ARG A 195 8.49 10.97 12.66
N ALA A 196 9.66 10.92 12.03
CA ALA A 196 10.92 10.65 12.73
C ALA A 196 11.26 11.78 13.71
N ASN A 197 11.05 13.04 13.30
CA ASN A 197 11.23 14.21 14.16
C ASN A 197 10.09 15.23 13.96
N ALA A 198 9.19 15.34 14.95
CA ALA A 198 8.07 16.27 14.90
C ALA A 198 8.49 17.75 15.00
N SER A 199 9.76 18.04 15.33
CA SER A 199 10.30 19.40 15.27
C SER A 199 10.65 19.83 13.85
N TYR A 200 10.85 18.87 12.93
CA TYR A 200 11.19 19.12 11.53
C TYR A 200 10.01 18.94 10.60
N VAL A 201 9.13 17.97 10.88
CA VAL A 201 7.95 17.72 10.05
C VAL A 201 6.67 18.02 10.83
N SER A 202 5.79 18.80 10.22
CA SER A 202 4.43 19.10 10.67
C SER A 202 3.39 18.47 9.76
N GLY A 203 2.14 18.43 10.21
CA GLY A 203 0.99 17.97 9.43
C GLY A 203 0.71 16.46 9.50
N THR A 204 -0.48 16.08 9.04
CA THR A 204 -1.02 14.71 9.11
C THR A 204 -0.85 13.92 7.81
N GLY A 205 -0.48 14.59 6.72
CA GLY A 205 -0.38 13.98 5.39
C GLY A 205 -1.69 13.93 4.63
N ALA A 206 -2.77 14.52 5.17
CA ALA A 206 -4.02 14.70 4.45
C ALA A 206 -3.90 15.84 3.44
N LEU A 207 -4.75 15.87 2.40
CA LEU A 207 -4.73 16.94 1.39
C LEU A 207 -4.90 18.36 1.97
N THR A 208 -5.61 18.48 3.09
CA THR A 208 -5.83 19.76 3.79
C THR A 208 -4.74 20.08 4.82
N ASP A 209 -3.88 19.13 5.14
CA ASP A 209 -2.80 19.26 6.13
C ASP A 209 -1.62 18.34 5.76
N PRO A 210 -0.90 18.69 4.67
CA PRO A 210 0.21 17.87 4.16
C PRO A 210 1.35 17.77 5.18
N PHE A 211 2.09 16.66 5.13
CA PHE A 211 3.41 16.59 5.74
C PHE A 211 4.29 17.67 5.14
N ARG A 212 4.88 18.53 5.96
CA ARG A 212 5.68 19.66 5.48
C ARG A 212 6.77 19.99 6.47
N SER A 213 7.81 20.67 6.01
CA SER A 213 8.79 21.25 6.92
C SER A 213 8.08 22.16 7.93
N SER A 214 8.39 22.03 9.21
CA SER A 214 7.67 22.66 10.32
C SER A 214 7.80 24.19 10.33
N SER A 215 8.85 24.70 9.69
CA SER A 215 9.10 26.12 9.47
C SER A 215 9.74 26.34 8.10
N ASN A 216 9.52 27.50 7.50
CA ASN A 216 10.28 27.94 6.33
C ASN A 216 11.77 28.12 6.72
N ASN A 217 12.69 27.67 5.86
CA ASN A 217 14.14 27.68 6.07
C ASN A 217 14.64 26.68 7.12
N LEU A 218 14.08 25.47 7.10
CA LEU A 218 14.52 24.36 7.92
C LEU A 218 14.94 23.20 7.00
N GLY A 219 16.20 23.26 6.58
CA GLY A 219 16.82 22.26 5.74
C GLY A 219 17.15 20.97 6.50
N VAL A 220 17.13 19.85 5.79
CA VAL A 220 17.53 18.53 6.27
C VAL A 220 18.71 18.07 5.40
N GLY A 221 19.79 17.63 6.03
CA GLY A 221 20.92 17.09 5.26
C GLY A 221 20.64 15.64 4.83
N ASP A 222 21.15 15.22 3.68
CA ASP A 222 20.93 13.89 3.09
C ASP A 222 21.14 12.71 4.09
N GLY A 223 22.10 12.85 5.00
CA GLY A 223 22.42 11.86 6.02
C GLY A 223 21.51 11.86 7.26
N SER A 224 20.57 12.80 7.38
CA SER A 224 19.66 12.93 8.51
C SER A 224 18.33 12.20 8.28
N THR A 225 17.71 11.75 9.35
CA THR A 225 16.33 11.21 9.33
C THR A 225 15.28 12.24 9.71
N ASP A 226 15.65 13.48 10.03
CA ASP A 226 14.74 14.46 10.63
C ASP A 226 13.52 14.79 9.75
N GLY A 227 13.70 14.81 8.43
CA GLY A 227 12.65 15.01 7.43
C GLY A 227 11.86 13.74 7.06
N ASN A 228 12.02 12.63 7.78
CA ASN A 228 11.40 11.36 7.40
C ASN A 228 10.01 11.16 8.01
N VAL A 229 9.12 10.51 7.25
CA VAL A 229 7.80 10.05 7.68
C VAL A 229 7.58 8.59 7.26
N ALA A 230 7.42 7.71 8.24
CA ALA A 230 7.03 6.32 8.00
C ALA A 230 5.53 6.25 7.74
N ILE A 231 5.13 5.45 6.75
CA ILE A 231 3.75 5.26 6.30
C ILE A 231 3.36 3.78 6.42
N THR A 232 2.13 3.52 6.81
CA THR A 232 1.51 2.19 6.76
C THR A 232 0.10 2.28 6.19
N MET A 233 -0.18 1.49 5.14
CA MET A 233 -1.50 1.33 4.53
C MET A 233 -2.01 -0.10 4.77
N PRO A 234 -3.14 -0.30 5.46
CA PRO A 234 -3.64 -1.65 5.78
C PRO A 234 -3.98 -2.47 4.54
N THR A 235 -4.64 -1.85 3.56
CA THR A 235 -4.97 -2.43 2.26
C THR A 235 -4.88 -1.34 1.19
N VAL A 236 -4.32 -1.68 0.02
CA VAL A 236 -4.17 -0.73 -1.08
C VAL A 236 -4.02 -1.45 -2.41
N THR A 237 -4.78 -0.99 -3.40
CA THR A 237 -4.54 -1.30 -4.83
C THR A 237 -3.95 -0.08 -5.53
N SER A 238 -4.34 1.13 -5.13
CA SER A 238 -3.77 2.36 -5.66
C SER A 238 -3.78 3.46 -4.60
N PHE A 239 -2.77 4.32 -4.63
CA PHE A 239 -2.72 5.55 -3.86
C PHE A 239 -2.05 6.68 -4.65
N GLU A 240 -2.35 7.90 -4.26
CA GLU A 240 -1.80 9.10 -4.86
C GLU A 240 -0.80 9.76 -3.92
N PHE A 241 0.33 10.18 -4.47
CA PHE A 241 1.35 10.99 -3.82
C PHE A 241 1.25 12.41 -4.36
N HIS A 242 0.71 13.33 -3.56
CA HIS A 242 0.62 14.74 -3.90
C HIS A 242 1.85 15.44 -3.35
N TYR A 243 2.65 16.05 -4.22
CA TYR A 243 3.88 16.73 -3.85
C TYR A 243 3.82 18.20 -4.25
N TRP A 244 3.84 19.09 -3.26
CA TRP A 244 3.98 20.52 -3.42
C TRP A 244 5.42 20.96 -3.18
N ASN A 245 5.90 21.87 -4.02
CA ASN A 245 7.15 22.59 -3.82
C ASN A 245 6.80 24.09 -3.79
N LEU A 246 6.51 24.58 -2.59
CA LEU A 246 6.06 25.95 -2.36
C LEU A 246 7.24 26.87 -2.07
N SER A 247 7.05 28.18 -2.18
CA SER A 247 8.05 29.14 -1.68
C SER A 247 7.43 30.52 -1.53
N SER A 248 7.82 31.22 -0.47
CA SER A 248 7.52 32.65 -0.32
C SER A 248 8.44 33.44 -1.26
N THR A 249 7.86 34.15 -2.23
CA THR A 249 8.53 34.92 -3.31
C THR A 249 10.00 35.30 -3.06
N GLY A 250 10.90 34.75 -3.87
CA GLY A 250 12.30 35.13 -3.98
C GLY A 250 12.78 34.98 -5.43
N SER A 251 13.61 35.92 -5.88
CA SER A 251 14.03 36.03 -7.29
C SER A 251 15.31 35.27 -7.63
N SER A 252 15.79 34.38 -6.74
CA SER A 252 17.18 33.89 -6.78
C SER A 252 17.34 32.42 -6.45
N ALA A 253 16.32 31.60 -6.67
CA ALA A 253 16.32 30.24 -6.16
C ALA A 253 15.59 29.33 -7.14
N ASP A 254 16.23 28.28 -7.63
CA ASP A 254 15.73 27.48 -8.75
C ASP A 254 14.50 26.64 -8.37
N GLY A 255 14.22 26.42 -7.09
CA GLY A 255 13.18 25.52 -6.64
C GLY A 255 13.30 24.14 -7.24
N ASP A 256 14.48 23.69 -7.66
CA ASP A 256 14.73 22.29 -7.96
C ASP A 256 14.68 21.53 -6.64
N GLN A 257 13.68 20.66 -6.46
CA GLN A 257 13.59 19.86 -5.25
C GLN A 257 13.15 18.43 -5.45
N LYS A 258 13.63 17.60 -4.53
CA LYS A 258 13.49 16.15 -4.55
C LYS A 258 13.04 15.67 -3.19
N VAL A 259 12.03 14.81 -3.21
CA VAL A 259 11.65 14.00 -2.04
C VAL A 259 11.79 12.54 -2.42
N PHE A 260 12.02 11.68 -1.43
CA PHE A 260 12.40 10.30 -1.71
C PHE A 260 11.48 9.29 -1.04
N LEU A 261 11.26 8.15 -1.70
CA LEU A 261 10.56 7.01 -1.13
C LEU A 261 11.56 5.87 -0.91
N SER A 262 11.57 5.30 0.30
CA SER A 262 12.25 4.03 0.55
C SER A 262 11.67 2.91 -0.32
N GLY A 263 12.34 1.75 -0.32
CA GLY A 263 11.70 0.52 -0.76
C GLY A 263 10.36 0.27 -0.06
N LEU A 264 9.49 -0.49 -0.73
CA LEU A 264 8.17 -0.86 -0.21
C LEU A 264 8.22 -2.27 0.37
N SER A 265 7.48 -2.51 1.46
CA SER A 265 7.25 -3.86 2.01
C SER A 265 5.77 -4.08 2.26
N PHE A 266 5.24 -5.23 1.87
CA PHE A 266 3.82 -5.56 1.97
C PHE A 266 3.62 -7.08 1.88
N ASP A 267 2.38 -7.52 2.05
CA ASP A 267 1.91 -8.85 1.70
C ASP A 267 0.96 -8.79 0.50
N TYR A 268 0.92 -9.84 -0.31
CA TYR A 268 -0.01 -9.98 -1.44
C TYR A 268 -0.42 -11.44 -1.63
N LYS A 269 -1.49 -11.66 -2.39
CA LYS A 269 -1.87 -13.00 -2.84
C LYS A 269 -1.57 -13.14 -4.34
N PRO A 270 -0.83 -14.18 -4.75
CA PRO A 270 -0.42 -14.34 -6.15
C PRO A 270 -1.56 -14.78 -7.08
N CYS A 271 -2.69 -15.18 -6.50
CA CYS A 271 -4.01 -15.30 -7.13
C CYS A 271 -5.05 -14.59 -6.24
#